data_AF-A0A954ZPY8-F1
#
_entry.id   AF-A0A954ZPY8-F1
#
_cell.length_a   1.000
_cell.length_b   1.000
_cell.length_c   1.000
_cell.angle_alpha   90.00
_cell.angle_beta   90.00
_cell.angle_gamma   90.00
#
_symmetry.space_group_name_H-M   'P 1'
#
loop_
_entity.id
_entity.type
_entity.pdbx_description
1 polymer ?
#
loop_
_entity_poly.entity_id
_entity_poly.type
_entity_poly.pdbx_seq_one_letter_code
_entity_poly.pdbx_strand_id
1 'polypeptide(L)'
;MLVPLCQLSRTPPFSRPNHDGAAELRRDQVPRSRLVVLLCWGLCTAGMHSTSTAESSTERGAEVRSIAGRVVDVLRGESWTVHHCDRQPSVRIDKYAGYRVTLRQTWREYTDVPQQKAEVQPAGPFKLRHADWQFVLFPDESGKAGLTAATRDRLMAHITWDESPSRYHNRSVFMGRGLGYLWFSRATLFDQEWVRSNFDLQGGDDRIPLLTDGLTIDDEGAMTSNSCQHALAKYGDEALPYIRAAIDRAGNEKCWRVIGSLAFIRTTHATEMLLELYDRPDKELHQAAVYALVHQPYRADAKRAYVDMIRNAERVDRVASACAAAVTFQWTEALPILETRISQPRSVRELRFTVAAQRALRAEPVPPGFDEAERAIWRLSGSDPAPDVVAASEKAKQFLVQSSDEQLANLVTLSLLDFTTKGQDEPVREYGRQILRERPRETTVQFLRDLLRRLPDAEQETVRRALEELTQ
;
A
#
# COMPACT_ATOMS: atom_id res chain seq x y z
N MET A 1 10.72 -15.87 -19.14
CA MET A 1 10.90 -16.67 -17.91
C MET A 1 10.91 -15.66 -16.76
N LEU A 2 9.88 -15.66 -15.92
CA LEU A 2 9.51 -14.55 -15.02
C LEU A 2 10.34 -14.55 -13.73
N VAL A 3 10.93 -13.40 -13.41
CA VAL A 3 11.68 -13.11 -12.17
C VAL A 3 10.70 -12.67 -11.07
N PRO A 4 10.72 -13.22 -9.84
CA PRO A 4 10.00 -12.63 -8.71
C PRO A 4 10.97 -11.91 -7.77
N LEU A 5 10.75 -10.60 -7.55
CA LEU A 5 11.34 -9.83 -6.46
C LEU A 5 10.22 -9.11 -5.69
N CYS A 6 10.37 -9.11 -4.36
CA CYS A 6 9.53 -8.49 -3.33
C CYS A 6 8.21 -9.20 -2.97
N GLN A 7 8.31 -10.20 -2.10
CA GLN A 7 7.20 -10.55 -1.18
C GLN A 7 7.23 -9.60 0.03
N LEU A 8 6.40 -8.56 -0.05
CA LEU A 8 5.76 -7.96 1.13
C LEU A 8 4.25 -8.08 0.90
N SER A 9 3.56 -8.73 1.85
CA SER A 9 2.13 -9.04 1.88
C SER A 9 1.62 -10.03 0.81
N ARG A 10 1.29 -11.26 1.24
CA ARG A 10 0.47 -12.19 0.47
C ARG A 10 -0.99 -11.71 0.54
N THR A 11 -1.46 -11.03 -0.50
CA THR A 11 -2.88 -11.03 -0.87
C THR A 11 -3.10 -12.11 -1.94
N PRO A 12 -4.14 -12.95 -1.82
CA PRO A 12 -4.42 -13.98 -2.82
C PRO A 12 -4.93 -13.37 -4.13
N PRO A 13 -4.68 -13.99 -5.29
CA PRO A 13 -5.17 -13.50 -6.57
C PRO A 13 -6.68 -13.67 -6.68
N PHE A 14 -7.40 -12.56 -6.86
CA PHE A 14 -8.81 -12.59 -7.25
C PHE A 14 -8.94 -13.07 -8.69
N SER A 15 -9.67 -14.16 -8.86
CA SER A 15 -10.07 -14.70 -10.17
C SER A 15 -11.12 -13.78 -10.78
N ARG A 16 -10.92 -13.35 -12.03
CA ARG A 16 -11.96 -12.68 -12.84
C ARG A 16 -13.03 -13.70 -13.23
N PRO A 17 -14.33 -13.40 -13.08
CA PRO A 17 -15.35 -14.12 -13.82
C PRO A 17 -15.43 -13.60 -15.26
N ASN A 18 -15.47 -14.55 -16.20
CA ASN A 18 -15.76 -14.33 -17.62
C ASN A 18 -17.11 -13.62 -17.79
N HIS A 19 -17.13 -12.54 -18.55
CA HIS A 19 -18.34 -12.03 -19.20
C HIS A 19 -18.39 -12.62 -20.60
N ASP A 20 -19.28 -13.61 -20.79
CA ASP A 20 -19.82 -13.98 -22.08
C ASP A 20 -21.23 -14.56 -21.87
N GLY A 21 -22.18 -14.13 -22.70
CA GLY A 21 -23.46 -14.84 -22.87
C GLY A 21 -24.72 -14.01 -22.63
N ALA A 22 -25.13 -13.26 -23.65
CA ALA A 22 -26.51 -12.86 -23.85
C ALA A 22 -27.38 -14.09 -24.17
N ALA A 23 -28.59 -14.16 -23.60
CA ALA A 23 -29.69 -14.93 -24.17
C ALA A 23 -31.04 -14.36 -23.71
N GLU A 24 -31.81 -13.91 -24.69
CA GLU A 24 -33.25 -13.66 -24.62
C GLU A 24 -34.00 -14.92 -24.19
N LEU A 25 -35.09 -14.79 -23.41
CA LEU A 25 -36.21 -15.73 -23.47
C LEU A 25 -37.53 -15.12 -22.94
N ARG A 26 -38.37 -14.81 -23.93
CA ARG A 26 -39.84 -14.87 -24.06
C ARG A 26 -40.77 -14.86 -22.84
N ARG A 27 -41.79 -14.02 -23.02
CA ARG A 27 -43.17 -14.03 -22.49
C ARG A 27 -43.82 -15.43 -22.55
N ASP A 28 -44.59 -15.77 -21.51
CA ASP A 28 -45.98 -16.27 -21.60
C ASP A 28 -46.62 -16.30 -20.18
N GLN A 29 -47.74 -15.60 -19.99
CA GLN A 29 -49.10 -16.09 -19.72
C GLN A 29 -49.43 -16.65 -18.30
N VAL A 30 -50.07 -15.77 -17.52
CA VAL A 30 -51.27 -15.89 -16.64
C VAL A 30 -51.94 -17.29 -16.57
N PRO A 31 -52.45 -17.72 -15.40
CA PRO A 31 -53.88 -17.50 -15.16
C PRO A 31 -54.25 -16.93 -13.78
N ARG A 32 -55.31 -16.10 -13.84
CA ARG A 32 -56.12 -15.62 -12.74
C ARG A 32 -56.97 -16.77 -12.18
N SER A 33 -57.08 -16.85 -10.85
CA SER A 33 -58.19 -17.53 -10.19
C SER A 33 -58.67 -16.68 -9.02
N ARG A 34 -59.92 -16.23 -9.14
CA ARG A 34 -60.72 -15.61 -8.07
C ARG A 34 -61.21 -16.71 -7.13
N LEU A 35 -61.24 -16.45 -5.82
CA LEU A 35 -62.32 -16.93 -4.97
C LEU A 35 -62.64 -15.90 -3.89
N VAL A 36 -63.92 -15.57 -3.81
CA VAL A 36 -64.57 -14.67 -2.85
C VAL A 36 -65.55 -15.52 -2.06
N VAL A 37 -65.44 -15.55 -0.72
CA VAL A 37 -66.52 -15.82 0.26
C VAL A 37 -66.03 -15.18 1.59
N LEU A 38 -66.47 -13.98 1.98
CA LEU A 38 -67.64 -13.59 2.78
C LEU A 38 -67.73 -14.13 4.23
N LEU A 39 -67.60 -13.15 5.15
CA LEU A 39 -68.39 -12.88 6.37
C LEU A 39 -68.11 -13.58 7.73
N CYS A 40 -67.83 -12.70 8.69
CA CYS A 40 -68.46 -12.52 10.01
C CYS A 40 -67.85 -13.12 11.29
N TRP A 41 -67.93 -12.25 12.32
CA TRP A 41 -67.64 -12.39 13.77
C TRP A 41 -66.18 -12.18 14.19
N GLY A 42 -65.85 -11.38 15.20
CA GLY A 42 -66.67 -10.64 16.16
C GLY A 42 -65.78 -9.74 17.02
N LEU A 43 -66.43 -8.83 17.75
CA LEU A 43 -65.85 -7.97 18.79
C LEU A 43 -65.11 -8.77 19.88
N CYS A 44 -64.24 -8.05 20.60
CA CYS A 44 -63.55 -8.39 21.86
C CYS A 44 -62.09 -8.86 21.73
N THR A 45 -61.15 -7.94 21.89
CA THR A 45 -60.08 -7.98 22.94
C THR A 45 -59.19 -6.74 22.82
N ALA A 46 -59.58 -5.68 23.53
CA ALA A 46 -58.62 -4.71 24.00
C ALA A 46 -57.88 -5.34 25.19
N GLY A 47 -56.54 -5.34 25.14
CA GLY A 47 -55.68 -5.69 26.27
C GLY A 47 -54.95 -7.03 26.14
N MET A 48 -53.97 -7.11 25.24
CA MET A 48 -52.79 -8.00 25.33
C MET A 48 -51.85 -7.78 24.14
N HIS A 49 -51.22 -6.61 24.03
CA HIS A 49 -50.20 -6.32 23.00
C HIS A 49 -48.94 -5.69 23.63
N SER A 50 -48.35 -6.35 24.64
CA SER A 50 -47.12 -5.84 25.28
C SER A 50 -46.00 -6.88 25.44
N THR A 51 -46.19 -8.13 25.05
CA THR A 51 -45.13 -9.17 25.11
C THR A 51 -44.40 -9.37 23.78
N SER A 52 -45.06 -9.13 22.64
CA SER A 52 -44.46 -9.33 21.29
C SER A 52 -43.32 -8.35 20.95
N THR A 53 -43.32 -7.14 21.50
CA THR A 53 -42.27 -6.13 21.25
C THR A 53 -40.97 -6.42 21.98
N ALA A 54 -41.01 -7.04 23.16
CA ALA A 54 -39.81 -7.34 23.95
C ALA A 54 -39.01 -8.53 23.38
N GLU A 55 -39.71 -9.59 22.94
CA GLU A 55 -39.07 -10.76 22.33
C GLU A 55 -38.37 -10.40 21.01
N SER A 56 -39.06 -9.67 20.12
CA SER A 56 -38.47 -9.20 18.86
C SER A 56 -37.24 -8.29 19.06
N SER A 57 -37.21 -7.48 20.12
CA SER A 57 -36.06 -6.62 20.42
C SER A 57 -34.82 -7.40 20.87
N THR A 58 -35.03 -8.52 21.57
CA THR A 58 -33.97 -9.38 22.10
C THR A 58 -33.36 -10.25 21.00
N GLU A 59 -34.20 -10.78 20.11
CA GLU A 59 -33.75 -11.50 18.91
C GLU A 59 -32.90 -10.62 18.00
N ARG A 60 -33.33 -9.38 17.74
CA ARG A 60 -32.54 -8.39 17.00
C ARG A 60 -31.21 -8.06 17.69
N GLY A 61 -31.17 -8.01 19.03
CA GLY A 61 -29.91 -7.83 19.77
C GLY A 61 -28.92 -8.99 19.57
N ALA A 62 -29.42 -10.23 19.49
CA ALA A 62 -28.61 -11.41 19.18
C ALA A 62 -28.11 -11.39 17.72
N GLU A 63 -28.95 -10.95 16.77
CA GLU A 63 -28.56 -10.75 15.38
C GLU A 63 -27.46 -9.70 15.24
N VAL A 64 -27.61 -8.52 15.88
CA VAL A 64 -26.59 -7.45 15.87
C VAL A 64 -25.26 -7.95 16.44
N ARG A 65 -25.28 -8.77 17.49
CA ARG A 65 -24.08 -9.41 18.03
C ARG A 65 -23.43 -10.37 17.02
N SER A 66 -24.23 -11.13 16.28
CA SER A 66 -23.73 -12.00 15.20
C SER A 66 -23.08 -11.18 14.08
N ILE A 67 -23.70 -10.07 13.67
CA ILE A 67 -23.14 -9.12 12.71
C ILE A 67 -21.80 -8.57 13.22
N ALA A 68 -21.73 -8.15 14.49
CA ALA A 68 -20.50 -7.67 15.10
C ALA A 68 -19.37 -8.71 15.07
N GLY A 69 -19.69 -9.99 15.32
CA GLY A 69 -18.75 -11.10 15.18
C GLY A 69 -18.20 -11.22 13.75
N ARG A 70 -19.08 -11.15 12.74
CA ARG A 70 -18.66 -11.17 11.32
C ARG A 70 -17.77 -9.98 10.97
N VAL A 71 -17.99 -8.81 11.55
CA VAL A 71 -17.12 -7.64 11.34
C VAL A 71 -15.72 -7.94 11.90
N VAL A 72 -15.63 -8.52 13.10
CA VAL A 72 -14.35 -8.97 13.68
C VAL A 72 -13.64 -9.97 12.75
N ASP A 73 -14.36 -10.96 12.22
CA ASP A 73 -13.80 -11.96 11.31
C ASP A 73 -13.21 -11.35 10.03
N VAL A 74 -13.86 -10.30 9.49
CA VAL A 74 -13.43 -9.58 8.29
C VAL A 74 -12.21 -8.70 8.55
N LEU A 75 -12.03 -8.18 9.77
CA LEU A 75 -10.90 -7.32 10.12
C LEU A 75 -9.58 -8.10 10.30
N ARG A 76 -9.61 -9.44 10.23
CA ARG A 76 -8.47 -10.38 10.02
C ARG A 76 -7.18 -10.11 10.82
N GLY A 77 -7.26 -9.39 11.94
CA GLY A 77 -6.20 -9.26 12.92
C GLY A 77 -6.66 -9.94 14.20
N GLU A 78 -5.80 -10.76 14.80
CA GLU A 78 -6.01 -11.46 16.09
C GLU A 78 -6.29 -10.50 17.28
N SER A 79 -6.40 -9.20 17.03
CA SER A 79 -6.48 -8.14 18.04
C SER A 79 -7.87 -7.53 18.23
N TRP A 80 -8.81 -7.65 17.27
CA TRP A 80 -10.15 -7.05 17.39
C TRP A 80 -11.12 -7.98 18.10
N THR A 81 -11.90 -7.46 19.05
CA THR A 81 -12.94 -8.20 19.77
C THR A 81 -14.20 -7.36 19.95
N VAL A 82 -15.35 -8.01 20.08
CA VAL A 82 -16.61 -7.33 20.45
C VAL A 82 -16.52 -6.93 21.93
N HIS A 83 -16.23 -5.66 22.20
CA HIS A 83 -16.11 -5.14 23.57
C HIS A 83 -17.48 -4.86 24.17
N HIS A 84 -18.36 -4.23 23.39
CA HIS A 84 -19.73 -3.92 23.78
C HIS A 84 -20.69 -4.21 22.63
N CYS A 85 -21.86 -4.73 22.95
CA CYS A 85 -22.96 -4.89 22.00
C CYS A 85 -24.27 -4.88 22.78
N ASP A 86 -25.10 -3.89 22.46
CA ASP A 86 -26.41 -3.71 23.05
C ASP A 86 -27.28 -4.96 22.91
N ARG A 87 -27.98 -5.32 24.00
CA ARG A 87 -29.03 -6.36 23.97
C ARG A 87 -30.38 -5.80 23.51
N GLN A 88 -30.61 -4.51 23.76
CA GLN A 88 -31.80 -3.75 23.37
C GLN A 88 -31.36 -2.39 22.81
N PRO A 89 -32.13 -1.74 21.93
CA PRO A 89 -31.74 -0.47 21.33
C PRO A 89 -31.49 0.62 22.40
N SER A 90 -30.24 1.09 22.51
CA SER A 90 -29.87 2.17 23.45
C SER A 90 -29.85 3.56 22.81
N VAL A 91 -29.72 3.64 21.48
CA VAL A 91 -29.66 4.93 20.76
C VAL A 91 -31.05 5.26 20.22
N ARG A 92 -31.69 6.30 20.76
CA ARG A 92 -33.05 6.72 20.35
C ARG A 92 -33.02 8.13 19.77
N ILE A 93 -33.42 8.26 18.50
CA ILE A 93 -33.46 9.52 17.78
C ILE A 93 -34.78 9.57 17.01
N ASP A 94 -35.68 10.47 17.38
CA ASP A 94 -37.06 10.52 16.87
C ASP A 94 -37.75 9.14 16.95
N LYS A 95 -38.17 8.61 15.80
CA LYS A 95 -38.80 7.29 15.66
C LYS A 95 -37.80 6.13 15.50
N TYR A 96 -36.50 6.42 15.45
CA TYR A 96 -35.46 5.42 15.21
C TYR A 96 -34.88 4.92 16.54
N ALA A 97 -34.80 3.59 16.67
CA ALA A 97 -34.18 2.92 17.80
C ALA A 97 -33.03 2.04 17.29
N GLY A 98 -31.80 2.39 17.64
CA GLY A 98 -30.57 1.76 17.14
C GLY A 98 -29.79 1.04 18.23
N TYR A 99 -28.99 0.07 17.78
CA TYR A 99 -28.11 -0.74 18.61
C TYR A 99 -26.68 -0.23 18.50
N ARG A 100 -26.02 -0.01 19.64
CA ARG A 100 -24.60 0.32 19.71
C ARG A 100 -23.76 -0.95 19.77
N VAL A 101 -22.69 -0.95 18.99
CA VAL A 101 -21.63 -1.95 19.03
C VAL A 101 -20.30 -1.23 19.16
N THR A 102 -19.45 -1.68 20.07
CA THR A 102 -18.06 -1.21 20.18
C THR A 102 -17.14 -2.41 20.01
N LEU A 103 -16.29 -2.34 18.99
CA LEU A 103 -15.17 -3.25 18.81
C LEU A 103 -13.93 -2.62 19.43
N ARG A 104 -13.10 -3.44 20.09
CA ARG A 104 -11.84 -2.99 20.69
C ARG A 104 -10.66 -3.76 20.12
N GLN A 105 -9.68 -3.01 19.64
CA GLN A 105 -8.33 -3.52 19.38
C GLN A 105 -7.48 -3.26 20.61
N THR A 106 -6.69 -4.25 21.05
CA THR A 106 -5.74 -4.08 22.16
C THR A 106 -4.34 -4.51 21.74
N TRP A 107 -3.33 -3.69 22.01
CA TRP A 107 -1.93 -4.02 21.74
C TRP A 107 -1.00 -3.59 22.87
N ARG A 108 0.20 -4.18 22.91
CA ARG A 108 1.27 -3.76 23.81
C ARG A 108 2.17 -2.78 23.08
N GLU A 109 2.44 -1.66 23.72
CA GLU A 109 3.33 -0.62 23.21
C GLU A 109 4.39 -0.31 24.26
N TYR A 110 5.64 -0.10 23.85
CA TYR A 110 6.71 0.32 24.76
C TYR A 110 6.47 1.77 25.21
N THR A 111 6.63 2.07 26.51
CA THR A 111 6.47 3.46 27.01
C THR A 111 7.46 4.43 26.39
N ASP A 112 8.64 3.92 26.09
CA ASP A 112 9.74 4.63 25.46
C ASP A 112 10.21 3.75 24.32
N VAL A 113 9.76 4.03 23.11
CA VAL A 113 10.38 3.44 21.93
C VAL A 113 11.73 4.13 21.82
N PRO A 114 12.88 3.42 21.88
CA PRO A 114 14.18 4.02 21.65
C PRO A 114 14.30 4.37 20.17
N GLN A 115 13.57 5.39 19.72
CA GLN A 115 13.78 5.95 18.39
C GLN A 115 15.06 6.77 18.45
N GLN A 116 16.13 6.18 17.89
CA GLN A 116 17.34 6.88 17.48
C GLN A 116 18.05 7.72 18.54
N LYS A 117 18.08 7.28 19.81
CA LYS A 117 19.09 7.79 20.74
C LYS A 117 20.39 7.01 20.52
N ALA A 118 21.51 7.74 20.49
CA ALA A 118 22.86 7.18 20.25
C ALA A 118 23.27 6.13 21.31
N GLU A 119 22.63 6.16 22.48
CA GLU A 119 22.76 5.13 23.51
C GLU A 119 21.52 4.22 23.49
N VAL A 120 21.76 2.92 23.38
CA VAL A 120 20.73 1.88 23.52
C VAL A 120 20.19 1.93 24.95
N GLN A 121 19.15 2.72 25.16
CA GLN A 121 18.39 2.66 26.41
C GLN A 121 17.56 1.36 26.39
N PRO A 122 17.52 0.61 27.51
CA PRO A 122 16.64 -0.55 27.61
C PRO A 122 15.20 -0.09 27.32
N ALA A 123 14.49 -0.85 26.50
CA ALA A 123 13.09 -0.54 26.19
C ALA A 123 12.30 -0.44 27.51
N GLY A 124 11.52 0.64 27.65
CA GLY A 124 10.68 0.85 28.84
C GLY A 124 9.64 -0.27 29.01
N PRO A 125 8.91 -0.33 30.14
CA PRO A 125 7.85 -1.32 30.32
C PRO A 125 6.79 -1.23 29.22
N PHE A 126 6.11 -2.34 28.93
CA PHE A 126 4.95 -2.31 28.05
C PHE A 126 3.75 -1.64 28.73
N LYS A 127 3.07 -0.75 28.01
CA LYS A 127 1.70 -0.32 28.32
C LYS A 127 0.72 -0.99 27.38
N LEU A 128 -0.40 -1.44 27.92
CA LEU A 128 -1.54 -1.84 27.11
C LEU A 128 -2.21 -0.59 26.54
N ARG A 129 -2.37 -0.56 25.22
CA ARG A 129 -3.13 0.45 24.49
C ARG A 129 -4.36 -0.19 23.87
N HIS A 130 -5.36 0.62 23.60
CA HIS A 130 -6.55 0.20 22.91
C HIS A 130 -6.97 1.22 21.87
N ALA A 131 -7.72 0.76 20.86
CA ALA A 131 -8.45 1.59 19.93
C ALA A 131 -9.88 1.03 19.84
N ASP A 132 -10.86 1.93 19.95
CA ASP A 132 -12.26 1.57 19.91
C ASP A 132 -12.88 2.01 18.58
N TRP A 133 -13.60 1.09 17.95
CA TRP A 133 -14.43 1.33 16.78
C TRP A 133 -15.89 1.17 17.17
N GLN A 134 -16.64 2.26 17.09
CA GLN A 134 -18.05 2.28 17.39
C GLN A 134 -18.92 2.20 16.14
N PHE A 135 -20.00 1.43 16.23
CA PHE A 135 -21.08 1.36 15.28
C PHE A 135 -22.40 1.69 15.96
N VAL A 136 -23.31 2.31 15.21
CA VAL A 136 -24.72 2.39 15.56
C VAL A 136 -25.53 1.84 14.38
N LEU A 137 -26.29 0.78 14.64
CA LEU A 137 -27.09 0.09 13.64
C LEU A 137 -28.57 0.37 13.90
N PHE A 138 -29.24 1.08 12.99
CA PHE A 138 -30.69 1.25 13.05
C PHE A 138 -31.36 0.21 12.17
N PRO A 139 -32.36 -0.55 12.66
CA PRO A 139 -33.15 -1.44 11.81
C PRO A 139 -33.71 -0.67 10.62
N ASP A 140 -33.55 -1.22 9.43
CA ASP A 140 -33.96 -0.59 8.20
C ASP A 140 -35.42 -0.93 7.86
N GLU A 141 -36.33 -0.28 8.57
CA GLU A 141 -37.77 -0.47 8.40
C GLU A 141 -38.32 0.27 7.16
N SER A 142 -37.49 1.07 6.50
CA SER A 142 -37.89 1.89 5.36
C SER A 142 -38.09 1.09 4.07
N GLY A 143 -37.64 -0.17 4.03
CA GLY A 143 -37.72 -1.01 2.82
C GLY A 143 -37.15 -0.29 1.59
N LYS A 144 -37.91 -0.25 0.48
CA LYS A 144 -37.47 0.45 -0.74
C LYS A 144 -37.64 1.97 -0.71
N ALA A 145 -38.33 2.55 0.28
CA ALA A 145 -38.66 3.98 0.29
C ALA A 145 -37.42 4.89 0.49
N GLY A 146 -36.30 4.32 0.92
CA GLY A 146 -35.02 5.03 1.01
C GLY A 146 -34.90 5.92 2.25
N LEU A 147 -33.69 6.01 2.80
CA LEU A 147 -33.36 7.01 3.81
C LEU A 147 -33.13 8.36 3.11
N THR A 148 -33.89 9.39 3.47
CA THR A 148 -33.65 10.73 2.93
C THR A 148 -32.35 11.32 3.46
N ALA A 149 -31.68 12.20 2.70
CA ALA A 149 -30.46 12.88 3.15
C ALA A 149 -30.69 13.65 4.46
N ALA A 150 -31.82 14.35 4.60
CA ALA A 150 -32.16 15.09 5.82
C ALA A 150 -32.31 14.17 7.05
N THR A 151 -32.87 12.97 6.87
CA THR A 151 -32.97 11.99 7.97
C THR A 151 -31.59 11.43 8.32
N ARG A 152 -30.76 11.08 7.31
CA ARG A 152 -29.38 10.63 7.53
C ARG A 152 -28.59 11.66 8.33
N ASP A 153 -28.62 12.92 7.90
CA ASP A 153 -27.85 14.01 8.52
C ASP A 153 -28.31 14.25 9.96
N ARG A 154 -29.62 14.18 10.20
CA ARG A 154 -30.18 14.27 11.56
C ARG A 154 -29.72 13.11 12.44
N LEU A 155 -29.80 11.87 11.97
CA LEU A 155 -29.33 10.71 12.72
C LEU A 155 -27.84 10.86 13.06
N MET A 156 -27.01 11.18 12.05
CA MET A 156 -25.57 11.37 12.25
C MET A 156 -25.26 12.45 13.30
N ALA A 157 -25.97 13.58 13.27
CA ALA A 157 -25.76 14.69 14.19
C ALA A 157 -26.13 14.39 15.65
N HIS A 158 -27.04 13.44 15.89
CA HIS A 158 -27.55 13.11 17.23
C HIS A 158 -26.96 11.81 17.80
N ILE A 159 -26.16 11.06 17.04
CA ILE A 159 -25.41 9.94 17.61
C ILE A 159 -24.27 10.51 18.46
N THR A 160 -24.34 10.29 19.78
CA THR A 160 -23.21 10.54 20.68
C THR A 160 -22.14 9.48 20.46
N TRP A 161 -20.94 9.90 20.08
CA TRP A 161 -19.80 9.00 19.92
C TRP A 161 -18.86 9.13 21.12
N ASP A 162 -18.42 8.00 21.67
CA ASP A 162 -17.41 8.01 22.71
C ASP A 162 -16.06 8.46 22.13
N GLU A 163 -15.22 9.10 22.93
CA GLU A 163 -13.85 9.41 22.51
C GLU A 163 -13.08 8.10 22.30
N SER A 164 -12.36 8.01 21.17
CA SER A 164 -11.54 6.84 20.85
C SER A 164 -10.07 7.25 20.94
N PRO A 165 -9.24 6.57 21.77
CA PRO A 165 -7.81 6.88 21.93
C PRO A 165 -6.95 6.40 20.76
N SER A 166 -7.52 6.29 19.56
CA SER A 166 -6.81 5.92 18.35
C SER A 166 -5.72 6.94 18.02
N ARG A 167 -4.54 6.45 17.64
CA ARG A 167 -3.45 7.26 17.08
C ARG A 167 -3.70 7.72 15.64
N TYR A 168 -4.73 7.17 14.99
CA TYR A 168 -5.09 7.47 13.62
C TYR A 168 -6.37 8.30 13.57
N HIS A 169 -6.53 9.03 12.47
CA HIS A 169 -7.71 9.86 12.28
C HIS A 169 -9.00 9.02 12.25
N ASN A 170 -9.96 9.42 13.07
CA ASN A 170 -11.30 8.81 13.13
C ASN A 170 -12.36 9.79 12.63
N ARG A 171 -13.27 9.30 11.78
CA ARG A 171 -14.40 10.08 11.26
C ARG A 171 -15.71 9.33 11.42
N SER A 172 -16.77 10.05 11.78
CA SER A 172 -18.12 9.47 11.79
C SER A 172 -18.69 9.48 10.36
N VAL A 173 -19.15 8.34 9.86
CA VAL A 173 -19.66 8.19 8.49
C VAL A 173 -20.92 7.33 8.45
N PHE A 174 -21.84 7.64 7.54
CA PHE A 174 -22.94 6.75 7.19
C PHE A 174 -22.40 5.75 6.16
N MET A 175 -22.14 4.53 6.61
CA MET A 175 -21.50 3.48 5.78
C MET A 175 -22.44 2.92 4.71
N GLY A 176 -23.75 3.13 4.87
CA GLY A 176 -24.77 2.69 3.92
C GLY A 176 -25.75 1.70 4.55
N ARG A 177 -26.37 0.90 3.69
CA ARG A 177 -27.44 -0.03 4.03
C ARG A 177 -27.01 -1.45 3.71
N GLY A 178 -27.33 -2.39 4.59
CA GLY A 178 -27.01 -3.80 4.37
C GLY A 178 -27.39 -4.64 5.58
N LEU A 179 -27.62 -5.94 5.35
CA LEU A 179 -28.02 -6.90 6.39
C LEU A 179 -29.25 -6.47 7.21
N GLY A 180 -30.17 -5.68 6.63
CA GLY A 180 -31.36 -5.18 7.32
C GLY A 180 -31.14 -3.97 8.22
N TYR A 181 -29.99 -3.31 8.16
CA TYR A 181 -29.65 -2.15 8.99
C TYR A 181 -29.15 -0.95 8.17
N LEU A 182 -29.34 0.24 8.74
CA LEU A 182 -28.64 1.47 8.40
C LEU A 182 -27.37 1.55 9.26
N TRP A 183 -26.22 1.62 8.61
CA TRP A 183 -24.91 1.53 9.28
C TRP A 183 -24.28 2.90 9.49
N PHE A 184 -24.08 3.28 10.74
CA PHE A 184 -23.29 4.45 11.12
C PHE A 184 -22.06 3.95 11.88
N SER A 185 -20.90 4.54 11.64
CA SER A 185 -19.71 4.21 12.44
C SER A 185 -18.76 5.37 12.63
N ARG A 186 -17.91 5.26 13.66
CA ARG A 186 -16.78 6.16 13.92
C ARG A 186 -15.51 5.34 14.09
N ALA A 187 -14.64 5.42 13.08
CA ALA A 187 -13.33 4.76 13.02
C ALA A 187 -12.47 5.39 11.91
N THR A 188 -11.35 4.74 11.59
CA THR A 188 -10.50 5.10 10.47
C THR A 188 -11.23 4.91 9.14
N LEU A 189 -10.91 5.75 8.16
CA LEU A 189 -11.56 5.71 6.84
C LEU A 189 -11.28 4.41 6.07
N PHE A 190 -10.09 3.83 6.23
CA PHE A 190 -9.70 2.62 5.52
C PHE A 190 -10.39 1.38 6.08
N ASP A 191 -10.55 1.28 7.41
CA ASP A 191 -11.31 0.18 8.03
C ASP A 191 -12.79 0.26 7.65
N GLN A 192 -13.34 1.49 7.66
CA GLN A 192 -14.71 1.73 7.19
C GLN A 192 -14.90 1.27 5.74
N GLU A 193 -13.99 1.62 4.84
CA GLU A 193 -14.05 1.18 3.44
C GLU A 193 -13.89 -0.33 3.28
N TRP A 194 -13.06 -0.96 4.11
CA TRP A 194 -12.90 -2.41 4.14
C TRP A 194 -14.20 -3.12 4.52
N VAL A 195 -14.87 -2.68 5.59
CA VAL A 195 -16.16 -3.24 6.01
C VAL A 195 -17.25 -2.95 4.98
N ARG A 196 -17.32 -1.73 4.44
CA ARG A 196 -18.28 -1.39 3.37
C ARG A 196 -18.14 -2.29 2.15
N SER A 197 -16.91 -2.66 1.78
CA SER A 197 -16.63 -3.57 0.67
C SER A 197 -17.01 -5.02 1.00
N ASN A 198 -16.60 -5.54 2.16
CA ASN A 198 -16.81 -6.96 2.51
C ASN A 198 -18.26 -7.31 2.83
N PHE A 199 -19.07 -6.33 3.19
CA PHE A 199 -20.50 -6.51 3.48
C PHE A 199 -21.41 -5.98 2.36
N ASP A 200 -20.83 -5.58 1.23
CA ASP A 200 -21.55 -5.01 0.08
C ASP A 200 -22.56 -3.92 0.49
N LEU A 201 -22.15 -3.05 1.41
CA LEU A 201 -23.03 -1.99 1.93
C LEU A 201 -23.37 -1.00 0.81
N GLN A 202 -24.67 -0.79 0.61
CA GLN A 202 -25.22 0.01 -0.48
C GLN A 202 -25.46 1.46 -0.06
N GLY A 203 -25.18 2.40 -0.97
CA GLY A 203 -25.27 3.82 -0.69
C GLY A 203 -24.29 4.26 0.39
N GLY A 204 -24.75 5.12 1.31
CA GLY A 204 -23.89 5.73 2.32
C GLY A 204 -23.35 7.09 1.90
N ASP A 205 -22.45 7.64 2.70
CA ASP A 205 -21.64 8.78 2.31
C ASP A 205 -20.73 8.39 1.14
N ASP A 206 -20.53 9.31 0.21
CA ASP A 206 -19.76 9.06 -1.01
C ASP A 206 -18.33 8.62 -0.67
N ARG A 207 -17.93 7.49 -1.22
CA ARG A 207 -16.68 6.80 -0.87
C ARG A 207 -15.47 7.54 -1.41
N ILE A 208 -15.54 8.04 -2.66
CA ILE A 208 -14.40 8.66 -3.32
C ILE A 208 -14.01 9.99 -2.64
N PRO A 209 -14.94 10.92 -2.33
CA PRO A 209 -14.63 12.12 -1.56
C PRO A 209 -14.04 11.81 -0.19
N LEU A 210 -14.60 10.85 0.55
CA LEU A 210 -14.10 10.50 1.88
C LEU A 210 -12.65 10.01 1.84
N LEU A 211 -12.33 9.11 0.91
CA LEU A 211 -10.97 8.60 0.76
C LEU A 211 -10.02 9.68 0.23
N THR A 212 -10.50 10.57 -0.65
CA THR A 212 -9.72 11.70 -1.17
C THR A 212 -9.39 12.70 -0.06
N ASP A 213 -10.34 13.03 0.83
CA ASP A 213 -10.08 13.83 2.03
C ASP A 213 -8.97 13.18 2.89
N GLY A 214 -9.05 11.85 3.03
CA GLY A 214 -8.08 11.03 3.78
C GLY A 214 -6.64 11.15 3.29
N LEU A 215 -6.40 11.48 2.03
CA LEU A 215 -5.05 11.68 1.47
C LEU A 215 -4.31 12.87 2.10
N THR A 216 -5.04 13.83 2.66
CA THR A 216 -4.49 15.08 3.21
C THR A 216 -4.33 15.08 4.73
N ILE A 217 -4.70 13.96 5.36
CA ILE A 217 -4.64 13.78 6.81
C ILE A 217 -3.21 13.48 7.23
N ASP A 218 -2.77 14.17 8.28
CA ASP A 218 -1.46 13.96 8.89
C ASP A 218 -1.63 13.36 10.29
N ASP A 219 -1.31 12.08 10.39
CA ASP A 219 -1.33 11.30 11.62
C ASP A 219 -0.04 10.47 11.76
N GLU A 220 0.09 9.71 12.84
CA GLU A 220 1.30 8.96 13.14
C GLU A 220 1.69 8.03 11.98
N GLY A 221 2.87 8.27 11.40
CA GLY A 221 3.35 7.51 10.24
C GLY A 221 2.57 7.73 8.94
N ALA A 222 1.72 8.76 8.87
CA ALA A 222 0.86 9.08 7.73
C ALA A 222 -0.09 7.93 7.34
N MET A 223 -0.46 7.09 8.31
CA MET A 223 -1.18 5.83 8.11
C MET A 223 -2.53 6.02 7.43
N THR A 224 -3.30 7.07 7.78
CA THR A 224 -4.58 7.33 7.12
C THR A 224 -4.37 7.64 5.64
N SER A 225 -3.44 8.53 5.32
CA SER A 225 -3.17 8.92 3.93
C SER A 225 -2.64 7.76 3.08
N ASN A 226 -1.71 6.96 3.61
CA ASN A 226 -1.16 5.79 2.92
C ASN A 226 -2.26 4.75 2.64
N SER A 227 -3.13 4.49 3.63
CA SER A 227 -4.22 3.53 3.46
C SER A 227 -5.27 4.00 2.45
N CYS A 228 -5.58 5.30 2.45
CA CYS A 228 -6.52 5.88 1.48
C CYS A 228 -6.00 5.84 0.04
N GLN A 229 -4.68 5.95 -0.19
CA GLN A 229 -4.08 5.78 -1.53
C GLN A 229 -4.41 4.39 -2.11
N HIS A 230 -4.26 3.33 -1.30
CA HIS A 230 -4.59 1.97 -1.72
C HIS A 230 -6.09 1.73 -1.88
N ALA A 231 -6.91 2.30 -0.99
CA ALA A 231 -8.36 2.16 -1.06
C ALA A 231 -8.94 2.81 -2.32
N LEU A 232 -8.44 3.99 -2.72
CA LEU A 232 -8.85 4.70 -3.93
C LEU A 232 -8.59 3.91 -5.21
N ALA A 233 -7.56 3.06 -5.22
CA ALA A 233 -7.22 2.25 -6.38
C ALA A 233 -8.39 1.38 -6.89
N LYS A 234 -9.30 0.98 -5.99
CA LYS A 234 -10.49 0.17 -6.33
C LYS A 234 -11.47 0.90 -7.25
N TYR A 235 -11.46 2.23 -7.25
CA TYR A 235 -12.39 3.08 -8.00
C TYR A 235 -11.85 3.46 -9.39
N GLY A 236 -10.59 3.13 -9.69
CA GLY A 236 -10.02 3.34 -11.02
C GLY A 236 -10.17 4.79 -11.51
N ASP A 237 -10.71 4.94 -12.72
CA ASP A 237 -10.89 6.24 -13.38
C ASP A 237 -11.92 7.14 -12.69
N GLU A 238 -12.88 6.58 -11.95
CA GLU A 238 -13.90 7.36 -11.24
C GLU A 238 -13.28 8.26 -10.15
N ALA A 239 -12.11 7.88 -9.61
CA ALA A 239 -11.40 8.66 -8.61
C ALA A 239 -10.63 9.85 -9.21
N LEU A 240 -10.32 9.84 -10.50
CA LEU A 240 -9.41 10.81 -11.12
C LEU A 240 -9.89 12.28 -11.04
N PRO A 241 -11.19 12.60 -11.25
CA PRO A 241 -11.67 13.98 -11.07
C PRO A 241 -11.48 14.49 -9.64
N TYR A 242 -11.66 13.63 -8.65
CA TYR A 242 -11.51 13.98 -7.23
C TYR A 242 -10.03 14.15 -6.86
N ILE A 243 -9.15 13.29 -7.38
CA ILE A 243 -7.71 13.41 -7.22
C ILE A 243 -7.22 14.72 -7.86
N ARG A 244 -7.66 15.05 -9.07
CA ARG A 244 -7.31 16.31 -9.74
C ARG A 244 -7.73 17.52 -8.91
N ALA A 245 -8.99 17.54 -8.46
CA ALA A 245 -9.48 18.61 -7.60
C ALA A 245 -8.73 18.67 -6.25
N ALA A 246 -8.26 17.54 -5.72
CA ALA A 246 -7.45 17.50 -4.51
C ALA A 246 -6.02 18.00 -4.74
N ILE A 247 -5.42 17.76 -5.91
CA ILE A 247 -4.13 18.36 -6.30
C ILE A 247 -4.26 19.88 -6.38
N ASP A 248 -5.31 20.38 -7.03
CA ASP A 248 -5.51 21.83 -7.19
C ASP A 248 -5.75 22.55 -5.84
N ARG A 249 -6.32 21.85 -4.86
CA ARG A 249 -6.54 22.37 -3.50
C ARG A 249 -5.35 22.16 -2.57
N ALA A 250 -4.61 21.07 -2.76
CA ALA A 250 -3.47 20.74 -1.93
C ALA A 250 -2.36 21.73 -2.25
N GLY A 251 -1.91 22.48 -1.25
CA GLY A 251 -0.63 23.17 -1.38
C GLY A 251 0.48 22.16 -1.71
N ASN A 252 1.52 22.68 -2.34
CA ASN A 252 2.82 22.07 -2.60
C ASN A 252 3.18 20.86 -1.69
N GLU A 253 3.29 21.07 -0.38
CA GLU A 253 3.72 20.02 0.58
C GLU A 253 2.80 18.79 0.68
N LYS A 254 1.51 18.91 0.36
CA LYS A 254 0.53 17.82 0.49
C LYS A 254 0.25 17.10 -0.83
N CYS A 255 0.68 17.66 -1.95
CA CYS A 255 0.45 17.08 -3.27
C CYS A 255 1.12 15.71 -3.44
N TRP A 256 2.23 15.45 -2.75
CA TRP A 256 2.94 14.17 -2.84
C TRP A 256 2.04 12.96 -2.54
N ARG A 257 1.26 13.01 -1.46
CA ARG A 257 0.38 11.91 -1.05
C ARG A 257 -0.79 11.75 -2.02
N VAL A 258 -1.30 12.87 -2.53
CA VAL A 258 -2.41 12.88 -3.49
C VAL A 258 -1.97 12.28 -4.82
N ILE A 259 -0.86 12.76 -5.39
CA ILE A 259 -0.29 12.24 -6.65
C ILE A 259 0.21 10.80 -6.46
N GLY A 260 0.74 10.46 -5.28
CA GLY A 260 1.14 9.11 -4.92
C GLY A 260 0.02 8.08 -5.07
N SER A 261 -1.24 8.46 -4.85
CA SER A 261 -2.40 7.56 -5.09
C SER A 261 -2.48 7.06 -6.53
N LEU A 262 -2.04 7.87 -7.50
CA LEU A 262 -2.01 7.49 -8.91
C LEU A 262 -1.08 6.30 -9.17
N ALA A 263 -0.07 6.05 -8.31
CA ALA A 263 0.78 4.84 -8.41
C ALA A 263 -0.03 3.53 -8.39
N PHE A 264 -1.18 3.54 -7.69
CA PHE A 264 -2.05 2.39 -7.53
C PHE A 264 -3.22 2.36 -8.53
N ILE A 265 -3.55 3.48 -9.17
CA ILE A 265 -4.53 3.56 -10.26
C ILE A 265 -3.79 3.38 -11.59
N ARG A 266 -3.90 2.19 -12.20
CA ARG A 266 -3.10 1.78 -13.37
C ARG A 266 -3.88 1.77 -14.68
N THR A 267 -4.71 2.77 -14.88
CA THR A 267 -5.45 2.99 -16.12
C THR A 267 -4.66 3.89 -17.08
N THR A 268 -5.07 3.94 -18.34
CA THR A 268 -4.51 4.86 -19.33
C THR A 268 -4.70 6.32 -18.89
N HIS A 269 -5.90 6.71 -18.44
CA HIS A 269 -6.17 8.06 -17.97
C HIS A 269 -5.33 8.49 -16.76
N ALA A 270 -5.08 7.57 -15.80
CA ALA A 270 -4.18 7.85 -14.69
C ALA A 270 -2.72 8.03 -15.16
N THR A 271 -2.31 7.31 -16.20
CA THR A 271 -0.99 7.45 -16.81
C THR A 271 -0.85 8.80 -17.52
N GLU A 272 -1.87 9.22 -18.28
CA GLU A 272 -1.92 10.53 -18.92
C GLU A 272 -1.83 11.65 -17.88
N MET A 273 -2.60 11.55 -16.79
CA MET A 273 -2.52 12.51 -15.68
C MET A 273 -1.12 12.57 -15.06
N LEU A 274 -0.46 11.43 -14.86
CA LEU A 274 0.93 11.40 -14.37
C LEU A 274 1.91 12.06 -15.33
N LEU A 275 1.72 11.88 -16.65
CA LEU A 275 2.55 12.53 -17.66
C LEU A 275 2.30 14.04 -17.73
N GLU A 276 1.05 14.48 -17.60
CA GLU A 276 0.70 15.90 -17.48
C GLU A 276 1.42 16.55 -16.27
N LEU A 277 1.40 15.87 -15.13
CA LEU A 277 2.07 16.33 -13.89
C LEU A 277 3.59 16.28 -14.03
N TYR A 278 4.13 15.27 -14.70
CA TYR A 278 5.56 15.15 -15.02
C TYR A 278 6.05 16.33 -15.87
N ASP A 279 5.25 16.80 -16.82
CA ASP A 279 5.61 17.92 -17.70
C ASP A 279 5.44 19.31 -17.05
N ARG A 280 4.91 19.38 -15.82
CA ARG A 280 4.78 20.67 -15.13
C ARG A 280 6.16 21.21 -14.72
N PRO A 281 6.39 22.54 -14.84
CA PRO A 281 7.61 23.17 -14.33
C PRO A 281 7.67 23.21 -12.80
N ASP A 282 6.55 22.96 -12.12
CA ASP A 282 6.52 22.85 -10.66
C ASP A 282 7.32 21.63 -10.22
N LYS A 283 8.42 21.89 -9.50
CA LYS A 283 9.35 20.85 -9.06
C LYS A 283 8.64 19.81 -8.19
N GLU A 284 7.77 20.22 -7.28
CA GLU A 284 7.13 19.32 -6.32
C GLU A 284 6.12 18.40 -6.99
N LEU A 285 5.28 18.95 -7.87
CA LEU A 285 4.35 18.15 -8.68
C LEU A 285 5.11 17.17 -9.59
N HIS A 286 6.16 17.65 -10.26
CA HIS A 286 7.04 16.81 -11.08
C HIS A 286 7.66 15.68 -10.25
N GLN A 287 8.25 16.00 -9.07
CA GLN A 287 8.86 14.99 -8.21
C GLN A 287 7.85 13.94 -7.73
N ALA A 288 6.63 14.35 -7.40
CA ALA A 288 5.55 13.45 -7.00
C ALA A 288 5.10 12.53 -8.15
N ALA A 289 4.99 13.07 -9.36
CA ALA A 289 4.69 12.29 -10.56
C ALA A 289 5.78 11.26 -10.86
N VAL A 290 7.06 11.67 -10.77
CA VAL A 290 8.21 10.77 -10.90
C VAL A 290 8.11 9.61 -9.91
N TYR A 291 7.80 9.90 -8.64
CA TYR A 291 7.65 8.87 -7.62
C TYR A 291 6.52 7.89 -7.96
N ALA A 292 5.35 8.39 -8.35
CA ALA A 292 4.24 7.53 -8.72
C ALA A 292 4.53 6.68 -9.98
N LEU A 293 5.26 7.22 -10.96
CA LEU A 293 5.67 6.50 -12.18
C LEU A 293 6.66 5.36 -11.91
N VAL A 294 7.55 5.49 -10.93
CA VAL A 294 8.56 4.44 -10.64
C VAL A 294 8.02 3.25 -9.84
N HIS A 295 6.75 3.27 -9.42
CA HIS A 295 6.11 2.13 -8.76
C HIS A 295 5.76 1.02 -9.77
N GLN A 296 6.09 -0.21 -9.41
CA GLN A 296 5.76 -1.38 -10.23
C GLN A 296 4.30 -1.83 -10.10
N PRO A 297 3.75 -2.54 -11.10
CA PRO A 297 4.21 -2.64 -12.49
C PRO A 297 4.34 -1.28 -13.21
N TYR A 298 5.38 -1.20 -14.04
CA TYR A 298 5.69 -0.02 -14.85
C TYR A 298 4.64 0.22 -15.95
N ARG A 299 4.59 1.44 -16.48
CA ARG A 299 3.58 1.87 -17.47
C ARG A 299 4.21 1.99 -18.86
N ALA A 300 3.83 1.12 -19.80
CA ALA A 300 4.41 1.15 -21.16
C ALA A 300 4.22 2.52 -21.84
N ASP A 301 3.06 3.15 -21.65
CA ASP A 301 2.71 4.43 -22.26
C ASP A 301 3.51 5.61 -21.67
N ALA A 302 4.19 5.42 -20.54
CA ALA A 302 5.05 6.44 -19.92
C ALA A 302 6.52 6.35 -20.39
N LYS A 303 6.79 5.67 -21.51
CA LYS A 303 8.12 5.50 -22.12
C LYS A 303 8.97 6.77 -22.12
N ARG A 304 8.42 7.90 -22.59
CA ARG A 304 9.15 9.19 -22.65
C ARG A 304 9.66 9.60 -21.26
N ALA A 305 8.83 9.49 -20.23
CA ALA A 305 9.20 9.87 -18.87
C ALA A 305 10.31 8.96 -18.31
N TYR A 306 10.24 7.65 -18.52
CA TYR A 306 11.33 6.75 -18.07
C TYR A 306 12.64 7.00 -18.82
N VAL A 307 12.59 7.16 -20.15
CA VAL A 307 13.78 7.48 -20.95
C VAL A 307 14.40 8.81 -20.48
N ASP A 308 13.56 9.79 -20.15
CA ASP A 308 14.00 11.06 -19.58
C ASP A 308 14.60 10.90 -18.17
N MET A 309 14.02 10.04 -17.32
CA MET A 309 14.58 9.71 -16.01
C MET A 309 15.96 9.04 -16.10
N ILE A 310 16.19 8.14 -17.06
CA ILE A 310 17.54 7.56 -17.28
C ILE A 310 18.53 8.67 -17.62
N ARG A 311 18.12 9.62 -18.46
CA ARG A 311 18.97 10.73 -18.90
C ARG A 311 19.28 11.72 -17.78
N ASN A 312 18.25 12.14 -17.05
CA ASN A 312 18.28 13.37 -16.26
C ASN A 312 18.18 13.15 -14.74
N ALA A 313 17.65 12.01 -14.28
CA ALA A 313 17.36 11.85 -12.85
C ALA A 313 18.61 11.95 -11.97
N GLU A 314 18.50 12.77 -10.94
CA GLU A 314 19.55 12.97 -9.93
C GLU A 314 19.63 11.80 -8.96
N ARG A 315 18.48 11.18 -8.64
CA ARG A 315 18.44 10.10 -7.66
C ARG A 315 18.57 8.72 -8.32
N VAL A 316 19.47 7.92 -7.77
CA VAL A 316 19.81 6.57 -8.26
C VAL A 316 18.60 5.63 -8.28
N ASP A 317 17.71 5.72 -7.30
CA ASP A 317 16.50 4.87 -7.22
C ASP A 317 15.57 5.06 -8.43
N ARG A 318 15.48 6.28 -8.94
CA ARG A 318 14.67 6.59 -10.13
C ARG A 318 15.31 6.08 -11.41
N VAL A 319 16.64 6.22 -11.52
CA VAL A 319 17.40 5.64 -12.64
C VAL A 319 17.23 4.12 -12.64
N ALA A 320 17.34 3.47 -11.48
CA ALA A 320 17.15 2.03 -11.34
C ALA A 320 15.78 1.57 -11.84
N SER A 321 14.70 2.22 -11.38
CA SER A 321 13.34 1.88 -11.82
C SER A 321 13.11 2.16 -13.30
N ALA A 322 13.63 3.26 -13.84
CA ALA A 322 13.50 3.59 -15.26
C ALA A 322 14.28 2.62 -16.16
N CYS A 323 15.49 2.21 -15.75
CA CYS A 323 16.25 1.14 -16.37
C CYS A 323 15.47 -0.18 -16.39
N ALA A 324 14.87 -0.56 -15.25
CA ALA A 324 14.05 -1.76 -15.16
C ALA A 324 12.80 -1.69 -16.05
N ALA A 325 12.15 -0.52 -16.16
CA ALA A 325 11.05 -0.30 -17.09
C ALA A 325 11.50 -0.47 -18.55
N ALA A 326 12.63 0.12 -18.93
CA ALA A 326 13.18 0.00 -20.28
C ALA A 326 13.49 -1.46 -20.65
N VAL A 327 14.08 -2.23 -19.74
CA VAL A 327 14.29 -3.68 -19.94
C VAL A 327 12.97 -4.43 -20.04
N THR A 328 12.02 -4.16 -19.14
CA THR A 328 10.69 -4.83 -19.12
C THR A 328 9.98 -4.69 -20.46
N PHE A 329 10.06 -3.52 -21.09
CA PHE A 329 9.39 -3.21 -22.35
C PHE A 329 10.30 -3.22 -23.58
N GLN A 330 11.55 -3.68 -23.43
CA GLN A 330 12.55 -3.81 -24.51
C GLN A 330 12.78 -2.52 -25.32
N TRP A 331 12.93 -1.40 -24.61
CA TRP A 331 13.16 -0.07 -25.17
C TRP A 331 14.60 0.14 -25.62
N THR A 332 14.95 -0.39 -26.79
CA THR A 332 16.31 -0.34 -27.34
C THR A 332 16.80 1.08 -27.62
N GLU A 333 15.92 2.04 -27.85
CA GLU A 333 16.32 3.45 -27.99
C GLU A 333 16.88 4.08 -26.70
N ALA A 334 16.79 3.40 -25.55
CA ALA A 334 17.51 3.81 -24.34
C ALA A 334 19.02 3.54 -24.42
N LEU A 335 19.49 2.69 -25.34
CA LEU A 335 20.91 2.27 -25.42
C LEU A 335 21.89 3.45 -25.55
N PRO A 336 21.70 4.45 -26.43
CA PRO A 336 22.64 5.58 -26.51
C PRO A 336 22.70 6.42 -25.22
N ILE A 337 21.58 6.49 -24.49
CA ILE A 337 21.50 7.21 -23.21
C ILE A 337 22.25 6.40 -22.15
N LEU A 338 22.05 5.09 -22.09
CA LEU A 338 22.77 4.20 -21.18
C LEU A 338 24.27 4.24 -21.45
N GLU A 339 24.71 4.24 -22.71
CA GLU A 339 26.12 4.39 -23.08
C GLU A 339 26.71 5.70 -22.54
N THR A 340 25.99 6.80 -22.73
CA THR A 340 26.39 8.11 -22.20
C THR A 340 26.51 8.05 -20.67
N ARG A 341 25.51 7.51 -19.97
CA ARG A 341 25.49 7.41 -18.51
C ARG A 341 26.56 6.46 -17.96
N ILE A 342 26.89 5.38 -18.67
CA ILE A 342 27.99 4.47 -18.30
C ILE A 342 29.37 5.12 -18.51
N SER A 343 29.49 5.97 -19.53
CA SER A 343 30.73 6.72 -19.79
C SER A 343 30.95 7.87 -18.79
N GLN A 344 29.86 8.45 -18.26
CA GLN A 344 29.86 9.57 -17.32
C GLN A 344 28.86 9.30 -16.17
N PRO A 345 29.14 8.30 -15.32
CA PRO A 345 28.24 7.93 -14.24
C PRO A 345 28.24 9.00 -13.15
N ARG A 346 27.07 9.25 -12.53
CA ARG A 346 27.03 10.15 -11.36
C ARG A 346 27.47 9.45 -10.09
N SER A 347 27.30 8.13 -9.99
CA SER A 347 27.75 7.35 -8.85
C SER A 347 28.06 5.91 -9.25
N VAL A 348 28.79 5.20 -8.40
CA VAL A 348 29.03 3.77 -8.54
C VAL A 348 27.72 2.99 -8.56
N ARG A 349 26.77 3.35 -7.67
CA ARG A 349 25.46 2.68 -7.58
C ARG A 349 24.66 2.82 -8.88
N GLU A 350 24.77 3.94 -9.57
CA GLU A 350 24.12 4.14 -10.87
C GLU A 350 24.63 3.16 -11.94
N LEU A 351 25.94 2.89 -11.97
CA LEU A 351 26.54 1.97 -12.95
C LEU A 351 25.96 0.56 -12.85
N ARG A 352 25.66 0.09 -11.63
CA ARG A 352 25.07 -1.24 -11.42
C ARG A 352 23.79 -1.43 -12.23
N PHE A 353 22.92 -0.42 -12.24
CA PHE A 353 21.64 -0.47 -12.93
C PHE A 353 21.76 -0.18 -14.43
N THR A 354 22.59 0.80 -14.81
CA THR A 354 22.74 1.20 -16.22
C THR A 354 23.47 0.13 -17.05
N VAL A 355 24.54 -0.48 -16.52
CA VAL A 355 25.25 -1.60 -17.18
C VAL A 355 24.34 -2.82 -17.30
N ALA A 356 23.62 -3.18 -16.24
CA ALA A 356 22.68 -4.31 -16.29
C ALA A 356 21.58 -4.10 -17.33
N ALA A 357 21.02 -2.89 -17.41
CA ALA A 357 19.99 -2.56 -18.39
C ALA A 357 20.52 -2.55 -19.83
N GLN A 358 21.70 -1.98 -20.08
CA GLN A 358 22.32 -2.00 -21.41
C GLN A 358 22.53 -3.43 -21.90
N ARG A 359 23.07 -4.29 -21.04
CA ARG A 359 23.31 -5.70 -21.30
C ARG A 359 22.03 -6.46 -21.62
N ALA A 360 20.98 -6.29 -20.80
CA ALA A 360 19.69 -6.92 -21.05
C ALA A 360 19.06 -6.46 -22.38
N LEU A 361 19.15 -5.18 -22.72
CA LEU A 361 18.65 -4.63 -23.99
C LEU A 361 19.48 -5.07 -25.22
N ARG A 362 20.74 -5.45 -25.02
CA ARG A 362 21.61 -6.05 -26.06
C ARG A 362 21.50 -7.59 -26.13
N ALA A 363 20.53 -8.19 -25.44
CA ALA A 363 20.36 -9.64 -25.34
C ALA A 363 21.57 -10.38 -24.71
N GLU A 364 22.34 -9.68 -23.86
CA GLU A 364 23.46 -10.22 -23.08
C GLU A 364 23.22 -10.04 -21.56
N PRO A 365 22.07 -10.51 -21.02
CA PRO A 365 21.65 -10.18 -19.67
C PRO A 365 22.67 -10.57 -18.60
N VAL A 366 22.61 -9.88 -17.47
CA VAL A 366 23.42 -10.22 -16.28
C VAL A 366 23.12 -11.67 -15.86
N PRO A 367 24.15 -12.52 -15.71
CA PRO A 367 23.94 -13.88 -15.21
C PRO A 367 23.29 -13.87 -13.82
N PRO A 368 22.31 -14.73 -13.53
CA PRO A 368 21.49 -14.67 -12.32
C PRO A 368 22.31 -14.77 -11.01
N GLY A 369 23.47 -15.43 -11.06
CA GLY A 369 24.36 -15.59 -9.90
C GLY A 369 24.85 -14.29 -9.29
N PHE A 370 24.95 -13.19 -10.06
CA PHE A 370 25.40 -11.89 -9.52
C PHE A 370 24.41 -11.26 -8.55
N ASP A 371 23.14 -11.20 -8.93
CA ASP A 371 22.10 -10.63 -8.08
C ASP A 371 21.82 -11.51 -6.86
N GLU A 372 21.95 -12.83 -7.02
CA GLU A 372 21.85 -13.79 -5.91
C GLU A 372 23.02 -13.66 -4.93
N ALA A 373 24.25 -13.53 -5.44
CA ALA A 373 25.43 -13.35 -4.62
C ALA A 373 25.38 -12.05 -3.81
N GLU A 374 25.02 -10.94 -4.46
CA GLU A 374 24.85 -9.64 -3.80
C GLU A 374 23.81 -9.70 -2.67
N ARG A 375 22.62 -10.27 -2.95
CA ARG A 375 21.56 -10.44 -1.94
C ARG A 375 21.96 -11.40 -0.81
N ALA A 376 22.71 -12.45 -1.10
CA ALA A 376 23.18 -13.38 -0.07
C ALA A 376 24.06 -12.66 0.94
N ILE A 377 25.02 -11.85 0.46
CA ILE A 377 25.93 -11.09 1.32
C ILE A 377 25.18 -9.98 2.07
N TRP A 378 24.22 -9.28 1.44
CA TRP A 378 23.42 -8.25 2.13
C TRP A 378 22.66 -8.77 3.36
N ARG A 379 22.31 -10.06 3.41
CA ARG A 379 21.63 -10.65 4.58
C ARG A 379 22.50 -10.69 5.84
N LEU A 380 23.82 -10.48 5.70
CA LEU A 380 24.72 -10.30 6.84
C LEU A 380 24.48 -9.00 7.61
N SER A 381 23.67 -8.07 7.08
CA SER A 381 23.38 -6.82 7.78
C SER A 381 22.48 -6.96 9.02
N GLY A 382 22.00 -8.18 9.30
CA GLY A 382 21.25 -8.51 10.51
C GLY A 382 22.17 -8.66 11.73
N SER A 383 21.66 -8.38 12.93
CA SER A 383 22.46 -8.32 14.16
C SER A 383 23.11 -9.64 14.61
N ASP A 384 22.61 -10.78 14.11
CA ASP A 384 23.16 -12.13 14.36
C ASP A 384 22.78 -13.04 13.18
N PRO A 385 23.59 -13.06 12.09
CA PRO A 385 23.27 -13.84 10.91
C PRO A 385 23.35 -15.33 11.21
N ALA A 386 22.28 -16.06 10.89
CA ALA A 386 22.23 -17.51 11.07
C ALA A 386 23.34 -18.24 10.27
N PRO A 387 23.79 -19.43 10.71
CA PRO A 387 24.91 -20.14 10.07
C PRO A 387 24.71 -20.41 8.56
N ASP A 388 23.46 -20.61 8.12
CA ASP A 388 23.12 -20.79 6.71
C ASP A 388 23.31 -19.51 5.88
N VAL A 389 23.06 -18.33 6.47
CA VAL A 389 23.32 -17.02 5.85
C VAL A 389 24.81 -16.81 5.66
N VAL A 390 25.63 -17.15 6.67
CA VAL A 390 27.10 -17.08 6.57
C VAL A 390 27.61 -18.02 5.48
N ALA A 391 27.16 -19.28 5.47
CA ALA A 391 27.54 -20.25 4.45
C ALA A 391 27.12 -19.83 3.03
N ALA A 392 25.94 -19.21 2.88
CA ALA A 392 25.48 -18.66 1.59
C ALA A 392 26.35 -17.47 1.15
N SER A 393 26.77 -16.62 2.09
CA SER A 393 27.62 -15.45 1.82
C SER A 393 29.04 -15.87 1.40
N GLU A 394 29.60 -16.92 1.98
CA GLU A 394 30.87 -17.50 1.53
C GLU A 394 30.80 -18.07 0.11
N LYS A 395 29.70 -18.78 -0.22
CA LYS A 395 29.48 -19.26 -1.60
C LYS A 395 29.35 -18.09 -2.59
N ALA A 396 28.63 -17.04 -2.20
CA ALA A 396 28.49 -15.82 -2.99
C ALA A 396 29.85 -15.11 -3.20
N LYS A 397 30.68 -15.02 -2.15
CA LYS A 397 32.05 -14.51 -2.22
C LYS A 397 32.88 -15.27 -3.24
N GLN A 398 32.94 -16.60 -3.11
CA GLN A 398 33.70 -17.46 -4.03
C GLN A 398 33.22 -17.31 -5.48
N PHE A 399 31.91 -17.24 -5.70
CA PHE A 399 31.34 -16.97 -7.02
C PHE A 399 31.84 -15.65 -7.61
N LEU A 400 31.82 -14.55 -6.84
CA LEU A 400 32.27 -13.23 -7.30
C LEU A 400 33.78 -13.20 -7.57
N VAL A 401 34.58 -13.88 -6.74
CA VAL A 401 36.04 -13.97 -6.91
C VAL A 401 36.40 -14.75 -8.18
N GLN A 402 35.73 -15.87 -8.44
CA GLN A 402 36.01 -16.77 -9.56
C GLN A 402 35.33 -16.37 -10.87
N SER A 403 34.48 -15.34 -10.85
CA SER A 403 33.71 -14.94 -12.03
C SER A 403 34.62 -14.41 -13.14
N SER A 404 34.42 -14.92 -14.36
CA SER A 404 35.08 -14.43 -15.57
C SER A 404 34.53 -13.10 -16.07
N ASP A 405 33.34 -12.70 -15.62
CA ASP A 405 32.73 -11.42 -15.97
C ASP A 405 33.23 -10.33 -15.01
N GLU A 406 34.44 -9.84 -15.30
CA GLU A 406 35.18 -9.02 -14.37
C GLU A 406 34.51 -7.68 -14.07
N GLN A 407 33.84 -7.11 -15.07
CA GLN A 407 33.13 -5.85 -14.93
C GLN A 407 31.99 -5.98 -13.92
N LEU A 408 31.15 -7.02 -14.05
CA LEU A 408 30.04 -7.21 -13.13
C LEU A 408 30.51 -7.56 -11.72
N ALA A 409 31.50 -8.43 -11.59
CA ALA A 409 32.05 -8.78 -10.28
C ALA A 409 32.62 -7.53 -9.58
N ASN A 410 33.35 -6.67 -10.28
CA ASN A 410 33.86 -5.42 -9.70
C ASN A 410 32.75 -4.44 -9.32
N LEU A 411 31.70 -4.32 -10.15
CA LEU A 411 30.54 -3.46 -9.83
C LEU A 411 29.78 -3.96 -8.59
N VAL A 412 29.60 -5.28 -8.45
CA VAL A 412 28.99 -5.86 -7.25
C VAL A 412 29.90 -5.64 -6.04
N THR A 413 31.20 -5.89 -6.15
CA THR A 413 32.16 -5.63 -5.05
C THR A 413 32.11 -4.18 -4.58
N LEU A 414 32.09 -3.21 -5.49
CA LEU A 414 31.97 -1.80 -5.12
C LEU A 414 30.61 -1.45 -4.50
N SER A 415 29.52 -2.08 -4.95
CA SER A 415 28.19 -1.94 -4.32
C SER A 415 28.19 -2.44 -2.87
N LEU A 416 28.91 -3.52 -2.58
CA LEU A 416 29.09 -4.05 -1.22
C LEU A 416 29.94 -3.11 -0.34
N LEU A 417 30.99 -2.51 -0.91
CA LEU A 417 31.83 -1.54 -0.21
C LEU A 417 31.08 -0.22 0.11
N ASP A 418 30.23 0.21 -0.81
CA ASP A 418 29.37 1.40 -0.66
C ASP A 418 28.08 1.13 0.13
N PHE A 419 27.89 -0.10 0.62
CA PHE A 419 26.66 -0.51 1.26
C PHE A 419 26.40 0.30 2.53
N THR A 420 25.20 0.86 2.63
CA THR A 420 24.73 1.68 3.75
C THR A 420 23.30 1.28 4.09
N THR A 421 23.02 1.07 5.37
CA THR A 421 21.68 0.70 5.86
C THR A 421 21.48 1.25 7.28
N LYS A 422 20.24 1.13 7.80
CA LYS A 422 19.94 1.41 9.22
C LYS A 422 20.40 0.29 10.17
N GLY A 423 20.73 -0.90 9.62
CA GLY A 423 21.27 -2.04 10.36
C GLY A 423 22.80 -2.04 10.44
N GLN A 424 23.40 -3.22 10.60
CA GLN A 424 24.86 -3.38 10.60
C GLN A 424 25.38 -3.40 9.15
N ASP A 425 26.23 -2.45 8.79
CA ASP A 425 26.80 -2.33 7.44
C ASP A 425 28.21 -2.95 7.34
N GLU A 426 28.99 -2.91 8.42
CA GLU A 426 30.39 -3.37 8.42
C GLU A 426 30.57 -4.83 7.99
N PRO A 427 29.74 -5.83 8.39
CA PRO A 427 29.90 -7.19 7.89
C PRO A 427 29.80 -7.29 6.36
N VAL A 428 28.89 -6.52 5.74
CA VAL A 428 28.71 -6.50 4.29
C VAL A 428 29.92 -5.85 3.62
N ARG A 429 30.41 -4.74 4.17
CA ARG A 429 31.60 -4.04 3.64
C ARG A 429 32.87 -4.88 3.74
N GLU A 430 33.05 -5.62 4.84
CA GLU A 430 34.20 -6.51 5.01
C GLU A 430 34.21 -7.65 3.97
N TYR A 431 33.05 -8.22 3.64
CA TYR A 431 32.97 -9.15 2.49
C TYR A 431 33.34 -8.46 1.18
N GLY A 432 32.91 -7.21 0.96
CA GLY A 432 33.35 -6.40 -0.18
C GLY A 432 34.87 -6.27 -0.25
N ARG A 433 35.54 -5.99 0.88
CA ARG A 433 37.01 -5.89 0.98
C ARG A 433 37.70 -7.22 0.69
N GLN A 434 37.20 -8.32 1.26
CA GLN A 434 37.75 -9.66 1.00
C GLN A 434 37.67 -10.04 -0.48
N ILE A 435 36.51 -9.84 -1.12
CA ILE A 435 36.35 -10.06 -2.55
C ILE A 435 37.38 -9.22 -3.30
N LEU A 436 37.45 -7.93 -3.01
CA LEU A 436 38.37 -7.01 -3.67
C LEU A 436 39.83 -7.53 -3.63
N ARG A 437 40.31 -7.97 -2.47
CA ARG A 437 41.68 -8.49 -2.26
C ARG A 437 41.93 -9.83 -2.97
N GLU A 438 40.92 -10.69 -3.08
CA GLU A 438 41.03 -12.02 -3.66
C GLU A 438 40.88 -12.02 -5.20
N ARG A 439 40.34 -10.95 -5.79
CA ARG A 439 40.18 -10.82 -7.25
C ARG A 439 41.52 -10.55 -7.96
N PRO A 440 41.62 -10.84 -9.29
CA PRO A 440 42.82 -10.54 -10.05
C PRO A 440 43.23 -9.06 -9.95
N ARG A 441 44.39 -8.80 -9.33
CA ARG A 441 44.84 -7.45 -8.95
C ARG A 441 44.96 -6.52 -10.15
N GLU A 442 45.57 -6.98 -11.24
CA GLU A 442 45.85 -6.14 -12.41
C GLU A 442 44.57 -5.61 -13.08
N THR A 443 43.63 -6.51 -13.40
CA THR A 443 42.36 -6.13 -14.06
C THR A 443 41.46 -5.32 -13.14
N THR A 444 41.46 -5.62 -11.85
CA THR A 444 40.70 -4.85 -10.84
C THR A 444 41.27 -3.44 -10.69
N VAL A 445 42.59 -3.28 -10.56
CA VAL A 445 43.24 -1.96 -10.48
C VAL A 445 42.98 -1.13 -11.73
N GLN A 446 43.06 -1.76 -12.91
CA GLN A 446 42.76 -1.07 -14.18
C GLN A 446 41.31 -0.58 -14.21
N PHE A 447 40.35 -1.45 -13.83
CA PHE A 447 38.93 -1.09 -13.74
C PHE A 447 38.69 0.10 -12.79
N LEU A 448 39.29 0.08 -11.59
CA LEU A 448 39.13 1.16 -10.60
C LEU A 448 39.73 2.48 -11.10
N ARG A 449 40.92 2.45 -11.73
CA ARG A 449 41.55 3.64 -12.33
C ARG A 449 40.69 4.24 -13.44
N ASP A 450 40.14 3.39 -14.31
CA ASP A 450 39.26 3.85 -15.38
C ASP A 450 37.94 4.40 -14.85
N LEU A 451 37.46 3.87 -13.72
CA LEU A 451 36.27 4.39 -13.04
C LEU A 451 36.53 5.75 -12.37
N LEU A 452 37.68 5.93 -11.70
CA LEU A 452 38.07 7.22 -11.10
C LEU A 452 38.10 8.36 -12.11
N ARG A 453 38.56 8.11 -13.34
CA ARG A 453 38.59 9.12 -14.41
C ARG A 453 37.21 9.58 -14.87
N ARG A 454 36.17 8.79 -14.62
CA ARG A 454 34.81 9.02 -15.13
C ARG A 454 33.84 9.52 -14.05
N LEU A 455 34.10 9.21 -12.79
CA LEU A 455 33.25 9.62 -11.67
C LEU A 455 33.49 11.07 -11.27
N PRO A 456 32.45 11.80 -10.84
CA PRO A 456 32.61 13.08 -10.15
C PRO A 456 33.46 12.94 -8.89
N ASP A 457 34.27 13.96 -8.57
CA ASP A 457 35.18 13.92 -7.42
C ASP A 457 34.50 13.58 -6.08
N ALA A 458 33.27 14.05 -5.89
CA ALA A 458 32.45 13.80 -4.70
C ALA A 458 32.11 12.31 -4.50
N GLU A 459 32.19 11.51 -5.56
CA GLU A 459 31.75 10.11 -5.61
C GLU A 459 32.94 9.14 -5.80
N GLN A 460 34.17 9.68 -5.84
CA GLN A 460 35.38 8.90 -6.04
C GLN A 460 35.90 8.24 -4.75
N GLU A 461 35.45 8.64 -3.56
CA GLU A 461 36.04 8.22 -2.28
C GLU A 461 36.05 6.70 -2.10
N THR A 462 34.93 6.02 -2.30
CA THR A 462 34.83 4.56 -2.19
C THR A 462 35.79 3.86 -3.16
N VAL A 463 35.95 4.41 -4.37
CA VAL A 463 36.85 3.86 -5.41
C VAL A 463 38.32 4.13 -5.09
N ARG A 464 38.65 5.30 -4.52
CA ARG A 464 40.03 5.63 -4.07
C ARG A 464 40.46 4.69 -2.95
N ARG A 465 39.61 4.49 -1.94
CA ARG A 465 39.89 3.55 -0.83
C ARG A 465 40.09 2.12 -1.34
N ALA A 466 39.24 1.67 -2.26
CA ALA A 466 39.40 0.35 -2.89
C ALA A 466 40.74 0.24 -3.64
N LEU A 467 41.17 1.30 -4.32
CA LEU A 467 42.44 1.32 -5.04
C LEU A 467 43.65 1.33 -4.09
N GLU A 468 43.59 2.10 -3.00
CA GLU A 468 44.62 2.14 -1.95
C GLU A 468 44.79 0.76 -1.30
N GLU A 469 43.68 0.12 -0.96
CA GLU A 469 43.66 -1.23 -0.39
C GLU A 469 44.32 -2.28 -1.30
N LEU A 470 44.23 -2.10 -2.62
CA LEU A 470 44.88 -2.95 -3.62
C LEU A 470 46.28 -2.51 -4.03
N THR A 471 46.81 -1.40 -3.52
CA THR A 471 48.15 -0.89 -3.89
C THR A 471 49.14 -0.87 -2.74
N GLN A 472 48.65 -0.97 -1.51
CA GLN A 472 49.44 -1.43 -0.35
C GLN A 472 49.79 -2.93 -0.51
#